data_AF-A0A535Q2X3-F1
#
_entry.id   AF-A0A535Q2X3-F1
#
_cell.length_a   1.000
_cell.length_b   1.000
_cell.length_c   1.000
_cell.angle_alpha   90.00
_cell.angle_beta   90.00
_cell.angle_gamma   90.00
#
_symmetry.space_group_name_H-M   'P 1'
#
loop_
_entity.id
_entity.type
_entity.pdbx_description
1 polymer ?
#
loop_
_entity_poly.entity_id
_entity_poly.type
_entity_poly.pdbx_seq_one_letter_code
_entity_poly.pdbx_strand_id
1 'polypeptide(L)'
;LAVARFWLSVALKNERPGIFTLAEINGSPALLFWEEGQLAGVLSLTLSAGGIQEIYALVNPEKLAYLHRQLAERGITPETSQPTGFSPDQR
;
A
#
# COMPACT_ATOMS: atom_id res chain seq x y z
N LEU A 1 4.08 10.92 15.18
CA LEU A 1 4.11 11.97 14.14
C LEU A 1 5.26 11.82 13.12
N ALA A 2 6.49 11.43 13.51
CA ALA A 2 7.63 11.34 12.59
C ALA A 2 7.49 10.25 11.51
N VAL A 3 7.02 9.04 11.87
CA VAL A 3 6.77 7.94 10.93
C VAL A 3 5.71 8.29 9.87
N ALA A 4 4.62 8.96 10.28
CA ALA A 4 3.59 9.41 9.35
C ALA A 4 4.12 10.45 8.36
N ARG A 5 5.00 11.35 8.81
CA ARG A 5 5.65 12.33 7.93
C ARG A 5 6.66 11.68 7.00
N PHE A 6 7.41 10.67 7.46
CA PHE A 6 8.30 9.91 6.59
C PHE A 6 7.52 9.20 5.48
N TRP A 7 6.41 8.52 5.81
CA TRP A 7 5.56 7.87 4.82
C TRP A 7 4.89 8.88 3.88
N LEU A 8 4.42 10.00 4.41
CA LEU A 8 3.90 11.09 3.61
C LEU A 8 4.98 11.66 2.68
N SER A 9 6.21 11.81 3.16
CA SER A 9 7.33 12.25 2.33
C SER A 9 7.70 11.23 1.25
N VAL A 10 7.66 9.93 1.54
CA VAL A 10 7.89 8.87 0.54
C VAL A 10 6.77 8.87 -0.51
N ALA A 11 5.50 8.97 -0.09
CA ALA A 11 4.35 9.05 -0.98
C ALA A 11 4.34 10.33 -1.84
N LEU A 12 4.75 11.47 -1.27
CA LEU A 12 4.79 12.77 -1.98
C LEU A 12 5.98 12.93 -2.92
N LYS A 13 7.08 12.19 -2.70
CA LYS A 13 8.31 12.32 -3.50
C LYS A 13 8.29 11.43 -4.75
N ASN A 14 7.26 10.61 -4.90
CA ASN A 14 7.09 9.78 -6.07
C ASN A 14 6.27 10.53 -7.12
N GLU A 15 6.95 11.09 -8.13
CA GLU A 15 6.33 11.83 -9.25
C GLU A 15 5.64 10.91 -10.27
N ARG A 16 5.67 9.59 -10.02
CA ARG A 16 5.07 8.59 -10.90
C ARG A 16 3.62 8.38 -10.51
N PRO A 17 2.66 8.51 -11.45
CA PRO A 17 1.27 8.25 -11.18
C PRO A 17 1.11 6.78 -10.78
N GLY A 18 0.58 6.55 -9.59
CA GLY A 18 0.29 5.22 -9.07
C GLY A 18 -1.03 5.19 -8.33
N ILE A 19 -1.60 4.00 -8.20
CA ILE A 19 -2.90 3.78 -7.58
C ILE A 19 -2.68 3.19 -6.19
N PHE A 20 -3.36 3.74 -5.19
CA PHE A 20 -3.42 3.16 -3.86
C PHE A 20 -4.74 2.42 -3.67
N THR A 21 -4.69 1.14 -3.33
CA THR A 21 -5.89 0.34 -3.02
C THR A 21 -5.80 -0.23 -1.60
N LEU A 22 -6.93 -0.43 -0.95
CA LEU A 22 -6.98 -1.10 0.35
C LEU A 22 -7.18 -2.61 0.17
N ALA A 23 -6.44 -3.41 0.90
CA ALA A 23 -6.60 -4.86 0.96
C ALA A 23 -6.38 -5.37 2.40
N GLU A 24 -6.80 -6.60 2.66
CA GLU A 24 -6.44 -7.32 3.88
C GLU A 24 -5.24 -8.24 3.59
N ILE A 25 -4.18 -8.12 4.38
CA ILE A 25 -3.02 -9.01 4.32
C ILE A 25 -2.82 -9.62 5.70
N ASN A 26 -2.85 -10.96 5.77
CA ASN A 26 -2.69 -11.72 7.02
C ASN A 26 -3.68 -11.31 8.13
N GLY A 27 -4.91 -10.95 7.78
CA GLY A 27 -5.94 -10.52 8.75
C GLY A 27 -5.83 -9.07 9.20
N SER A 28 -4.89 -8.29 8.63
CA SER A 28 -4.67 -6.89 8.97
C SER A 28 -4.86 -5.99 7.75
N PRO A 29 -5.37 -4.75 7.93
CA PRO A 29 -5.51 -3.80 6.84
C PRO A 29 -4.14 -3.39 6.28
N ALA A 30 -4.05 -3.35 4.95
CA ALA A 30 -2.88 -2.94 4.22
C ALA A 30 -3.24 -2.03 3.05
N LEU A 31 -2.38 -1.05 2.79
CA LEU A 31 -2.40 -0.25 1.57
C LEU A 31 -1.45 -0.87 0.56
N LEU A 32 -1.97 -1.12 -0.63
CA LEU A 32 -1.19 -1.57 -1.78
C LEU A 32 -0.92 -0.37 -2.67
N PHE A 33 0.33 -0.20 -3.09
CA PHE A 33 0.73 0.80 -4.06
C PHE A 33 1.05 0.13 -5.39
N TRP A 34 0.34 0.55 -6.43
CA TRP A 34 0.46 0.01 -7.78
C TRP A 34 1.07 1.05 -8.72
N GLU A 35 2.11 0.68 -9.46
CA GLU A 35 2.67 1.46 -10.57
C GLU A 35 2.58 0.62 -11.84
N GLU A 36 1.97 1.14 -12.91
CA GLU A 36 1.84 0.43 -14.20
C GLU A 36 1.26 -1.00 -14.06
N GLY A 37 0.32 -1.19 -13.12
CA GLY A 37 -0.29 -2.49 -12.83
C GLY A 37 0.59 -3.45 -12.02
N GLN A 38 1.79 -3.02 -11.62
CA GLN A 38 2.72 -3.79 -10.78
C GLN A 38 2.66 -3.32 -9.32
N LEU A 39 2.74 -4.28 -8.40
CA LEU A 39 2.82 -3.96 -6.97
C LEU A 39 4.20 -3.36 -6.64
N ALA A 40 4.23 -2.06 -6.42
CA ALA A 40 5.43 -1.28 -6.15
C ALA A 40 5.70 -1.07 -4.65
N GLY A 41 4.69 -1.31 -3.80
CA GLY A 41 4.86 -1.25 -2.36
C GLY A 41 3.65 -1.75 -1.59
N VAL A 42 3.89 -2.14 -0.33
CA VAL A 42 2.83 -2.48 0.62
C VAL A 42 3.09 -1.80 1.95
N LEU A 43 2.06 -1.15 2.49
CA LEU A 43 2.04 -0.62 3.84
C LEU A 43 1.07 -1.44 4.68
N SER A 44 1.56 -2.18 5.68
CA SER A 44 0.72 -2.94 6.61
C SER A 44 0.61 -2.22 7.94
N LEU A 45 -0.60 -2.18 8.50
CA LEU A 45 -0.89 -1.53 9.77
C LEU A 45 -1.25 -2.58 10.81
N THR A 46 -0.53 -2.60 11.92
CA THR A 46 -0.96 -3.34 13.11
C THR A 46 -1.82 -2.42 13.96
N LEU A 47 -3.07 -2.81 14.21
CA LEU A 47 -4.02 -2.04 15.01
C LEU A 47 -4.15 -2.65 16.42
N SER A 48 -4.37 -1.78 17.39
CA SER A 48 -4.71 -2.12 18.78
C SER A 48 -5.94 -1.32 19.21
N ALA A 49 -6.48 -1.59 20.41
CA ALA A 49 -7.62 -0.84 20.95
C ALA A 49 -7.37 0.67 21.07
N GLY A 50 -6.10 1.10 21.16
CA GLY A 50 -5.70 2.51 21.21
C GLY A 50 -5.35 3.14 19.85
N GLY A 51 -5.51 2.40 18.74
CA GLY A 51 -5.16 2.85 17.38
C GLY A 51 -3.99 2.10 16.76
N ILE A 52 -3.30 2.73 15.80
CA ILE A 52 -2.16 2.14 15.08
C ILE A 52 -1.01 1.91 16.05
N GLN A 53 -0.63 0.64 16.21
CA GLN A 53 0.50 0.23 17.03
C GLN A 53 1.78 0.21 16.21
N GLU A 54 1.72 -0.31 14.97
CA GLU A 54 2.89 -0.44 14.11
C GLU A 54 2.53 -0.17 12.64
N ILE A 55 3.52 0.33 11.89
CA ILE A 55 3.44 0.50 10.44
C ILE A 55 4.66 -0.18 9.83
N TYR A 56 4.41 -1.18 9.00
CA TYR A 56 5.43 -1.87 8.24
C TYR A 56 5.33 -1.49 6.78
N ALA A 57 6.48 -1.25 6.15
CA ALA A 57 6.53 -1.09 4.72
C ALA A 57 7.42 -2.12 4.07
N LEU A 58 6.85 -2.74 3.05
CA LEU A 58 7.52 -3.67 2.19
C LEU A 58 7.79 -3.00 0.85
N VAL A 59 9.07 -2.76 0.59
CA VAL A 59 9.59 -2.21 -0.68
C VAL A 59 10.67 -3.10 -1.31
N ASN A 60 10.92 -4.29 -0.73
CA ASN A 60 11.89 -5.24 -1.27
C ASN A 60 11.32 -5.87 -2.56
N PRO A 61 12.00 -5.76 -3.70
CA PRO A 61 11.46 -6.16 -5.01
C PRO A 61 11.18 -7.67 -5.11
N GLU A 62 12.00 -8.53 -4.51
CA GLU A 62 11.79 -9.98 -4.55
C GLU A 62 10.53 -10.38 -3.78
N LYS A 63 10.35 -9.79 -2.59
CA LYS A 63 9.17 -10.02 -1.76
C LYS A 63 7.91 -9.46 -2.41
N LEU A 64 8.02 -8.31 -3.09
CA LEU A 64 6.91 -7.71 -3.83
C LEU A 64 6.50 -8.57 -5.04
N ALA A 65 7.45 -9.09 -5.81
CA ALA A 65 7.15 -9.99 -6.92
C ALA A 65 6.42 -11.26 -6.46
N TYR A 66 6.88 -11.84 -5.35
CA TYR A 66 6.21 -12.98 -4.73
C TYR A 66 4.78 -12.64 -4.28
N LEU A 67 4.61 -11.50 -3.62
CA LEU A 67 3.30 -11.06 -3.12
C LEU A 67 2.34 -10.70 -4.25
N HIS A 68 2.81 -10.04 -5.31
CA HIS A 68 2.03 -9.75 -6.52
C HIS A 68 1.43 -11.06 -7.04
N ARG A 69 2.24 -12.11 -7.22
CA ARG A 69 1.75 -13.40 -7.70
C ARG A 69 0.63 -13.96 -6.83
N GLN A 70 0.79 -13.92 -5.51
CA GLN A 70 -0.25 -14.38 -4.59
C GLN A 70 -1.55 -13.55 -4.66
N LEU A 71 -1.44 -12.23 -4.83
CA LEU A 71 -2.61 -11.36 -4.95
C LEU A 71 -3.36 -11.64 -6.24
N ALA A 72 -2.64 -11.82 -7.36
CA ALA A 72 -3.22 -12.20 -8.64
C ALA A 72 -3.95 -13.56 -8.58
N GLU A 73 -3.37 -14.56 -7.91
CA GLU A 73 -4.01 -15.87 -7.66
C GLU A 73 -5.33 -15.72 -6.85
N ARG A 74 -5.43 -14.68 -6.02
CA ARG A 74 -6.63 -14.35 -5.23
C ARG A 74 -7.57 -13.37 -5.93
N GLY A 75 -7.27 -12.97 -7.17
CA GLY A 75 -8.06 -11.99 -7.94
C GLY A 75 -7.97 -10.56 -7.40
N ILE A 76 -6.98 -10.27 -6.55
CA ILE A 76 -6.71 -8.93 -6.02
C ILE A 76 -5.77 -8.22 -6.98
N THR A 77 -6.32 -7.31 -7.77
CA THR A 77 -5.62 -6.50 -8.77
C THR A 77 -6.02 -5.04 -8.56
N PRO A 78 -5.30 -4.06 -9.14
CA PRO A 78 -5.66 -2.66 -8.99
C PRO A 78 -7.10 -2.34 -9.45
N GLU A 79 -7.64 -3.07 -10.43
CA GLU A 79 -9.02 -2.88 -10.91
C GLU A 79 -10.11 -3.54 -10.04
N THR A 80 -9.78 -4.61 -9.28
CA THR A 80 -10.74 -5.30 -8.41
C THR A 80 -10.69 -4.81 -6.96
N SER A 81 -9.59 -4.16 -6.58
CA SER A 81 -9.38 -3.66 -5.22
C SER A 81 -10.02 -2.28 -5.05
N GLN A 82 -10.55 -2.00 -3.86
CA GLN A 82 -11.20 -0.72 -3.59
C GLN A 82 -10.16 0.41 -3.66
N PRO A 83 -10.30 1.38 -4.58
CA PRO A 83 -9.39 2.52 -4.64
C PRO A 83 -9.54 3.32 -3.36
N THR A 84 -8.41 3.70 -2.78
CA THR A 84 -8.43 4.67 -1.71
C THR A 84 -8.82 6.03 -2.30
N GLY A 85 -9.65 6.80 -1.59
CA GLY A 85 -10.05 8.15 -2.02
C GLY A 85 -8.91 9.18 -2.02
N PHE A 86 -7.66 8.74 -2.09
CA PHE A 86 -6.49 9.59 -2.14
C PHE A 86 -6.27 10.07 -3.59
N SER A 87 -6.82 11.25 -3.91
CA SER A 87 -6.54 11.93 -5.17
C SER A 87 -5.31 12.83 -4.99
N PRO A 88 -4.20 12.62 -5.71
CA PRO A 88 -2.99 13.44 -5.58
C PRO A 88 -3.17 14.89 -6.07
N ASP A 89 -4.28 15.19 -6.74
CA ASP A 89 -4.61 16.47 -7.40
C ASP A 89 -5.36 17.46 -6.49
N GLN A 90 -5.32 17.27 -5.17
CA GLN A 90 -5.92 18.19 -4.18
C GLN A 90 -4.85 19.12 -3.59
N ARG A 91 -4.21 19.93 -4.45
CA ARG A 91 -3.37 21.08 -4.05
C ARG A 91 -3.84 22.36 -4.72
#